data_AF-A0A178WQ48-F1
#
_entry.id   AF-A0A178WQ48-F1
#
_cell.length_a   1.000
_cell.length_b   1.000
_cell.length_c   1.000
_cell.angle_alpha   90.00
_cell.angle_beta   90.00
_cell.angle_gamma   90.00
#
_symmetry.space_group_name_H-M   'P 1'
#
loop_
_entity.id
_entity.type
_entity.pdbx_description
1 polymer ?
#
loop_
_entity_poly.entity_id
_entity_poly.type
_entity_poly.pdbx_seq_one_letter_code
_entity_poly.pdbx_strand_id
1 'polypeptide(L)'
;MPGCAPLAALAPPEDPDCAEDTLVHTVAVLVPELAHAPVAEQQRPVVARILKAGGRRERITAGTAVAGLGSAMSLAPGDLARAVMLLVARSPRLFAHHSRAVAGLPSSTVFPVLEQAPRYLAWLGAQGHLGTVHPWAAIVAADLGRRIRWRQLAPGRGAGRLLWICEQMATPPHAAAAVPTLWRAAAERGVRSPDWPHAVPPRHCRLEHGDYVGLLRERTTGCTLNAEGDRAAVEDLISGALITWTGRTTARTPVTGAVESAYPLPAEGDNPVPGAAAFTRRGDYTATGWLARHYLALAPDDA
;
A
#
# COMPACT_ATOMS: atom_id res chain seq x y z
N MET A 1 -12.57 18.71 -16.03
CA MET A 1 -12.10 18.56 -14.64
C MET A 1 -13.02 17.56 -13.96
N PRO A 2 -12.67 16.26 -13.89
CA PRO A 2 -13.42 15.35 -13.04
C PRO A 2 -13.17 15.81 -11.60
N GLY A 3 -14.23 16.19 -10.90
CA GLY A 3 -14.14 16.58 -9.50
C GLY A 3 -13.47 15.47 -8.70
N CYS A 4 -12.63 15.82 -7.72
CA CYS A 4 -12.10 14.86 -6.76
C CYS A 4 -13.28 14.19 -6.05
N ALA A 5 -13.69 13.02 -6.51
CA ALA A 5 -14.61 12.19 -5.78
C ALA A 5 -13.94 11.84 -4.43
N PRO A 6 -14.67 11.93 -3.31
CA PRO A 6 -14.13 11.46 -2.04
C PRO A 6 -13.69 10.00 -2.18
N LEU A 7 -12.63 9.58 -1.46
CA LEU A 7 -12.11 8.20 -1.51
C LEU A 7 -13.21 7.13 -1.27
N ALA A 8 -14.25 7.48 -0.51
CA ALA A 8 -15.42 6.63 -0.27
C ALA A 8 -16.32 6.42 -1.51
N ALA A 9 -16.23 7.29 -2.52
CA ALA A 9 -17.03 7.24 -3.75
C ALA A 9 -16.26 6.63 -4.94
N LEU A 10 -15.00 6.19 -4.74
CA LEU A 10 -14.20 5.59 -5.79
C LEU A 10 -14.64 4.13 -6.02
N ALA A 11 -14.90 3.80 -7.29
CA ALA A 11 -15.15 2.43 -7.71
C ALA A 11 -13.93 1.54 -7.42
N PRO A 12 -14.13 0.24 -7.14
CA PRO A 12 -13.04 -0.71 -7.10
C PRO A 12 -12.24 -0.69 -8.42
N PRO A 13 -10.92 -0.53 -8.38
CA PRO A 13 -10.09 -0.60 -9.57
C PRO A 13 -10.03 -2.03 -10.12
N GLU A 14 -9.87 -2.15 -11.43
CA GLU A 14 -9.87 -3.43 -12.14
C GLU A 14 -8.60 -4.25 -11.90
N ASP A 15 -7.48 -3.54 -11.69
CA ASP A 15 -6.16 -4.12 -11.61
C ASP A 15 -5.27 -3.38 -10.58
N PRO A 16 -4.17 -4.00 -10.11
CA PRO A 16 -3.33 -3.42 -9.06
C PRO A 16 -2.56 -2.16 -9.51
N ASP A 17 -2.25 -1.99 -10.80
CA ASP A 17 -1.60 -0.78 -11.30
C ASP A 17 -2.59 0.39 -11.28
N CYS A 18 -3.83 0.17 -11.72
CA CYS A 18 -4.92 1.13 -11.63
C CYS A 18 -5.15 1.56 -10.17
N ALA A 19 -5.16 0.60 -9.25
CA ALA A 19 -5.34 0.87 -7.82
C ALA A 19 -4.26 1.79 -7.23
N GLU A 20 -2.99 1.49 -7.51
CA GLU A 20 -1.87 2.34 -7.07
C GLU A 20 -1.94 3.73 -7.71
N ASP A 21 -2.24 3.83 -9.01
CA ASP A 21 -2.31 5.12 -9.71
C ASP A 21 -3.45 5.99 -9.18
N THR A 22 -4.66 5.42 -9.03
CA THR A 22 -5.82 6.12 -8.48
C THR A 22 -5.54 6.60 -7.07
N LEU A 23 -5.06 5.72 -6.18
CA LEU A 23 -4.75 6.09 -4.80
C LEU A 23 -3.69 7.21 -4.74
N VAL A 24 -2.59 7.03 -5.47
CA VAL A 24 -1.47 7.98 -5.46
C VAL A 24 -1.91 9.33 -6.02
N HIS A 25 -2.67 9.33 -7.12
CA HIS A 25 -3.20 10.57 -7.68
C HIS A 25 -4.12 11.28 -6.70
N THR A 26 -5.08 10.56 -6.10
CA THR A 26 -6.00 11.14 -5.12
C THR A 26 -5.27 11.72 -3.91
N VAL A 27 -4.32 10.99 -3.33
CA VAL A 27 -3.51 11.47 -2.19
C VAL A 27 -2.65 12.67 -2.58
N ALA A 28 -2.01 12.63 -3.75
CA ALA A 28 -1.14 13.70 -4.22
C ALA A 28 -1.89 15.02 -4.46
N VAL A 29 -3.16 14.96 -4.86
CA VAL A 29 -3.99 16.15 -5.12
C VAL A 29 -4.68 16.65 -3.86
N LEU A 30 -5.19 15.74 -3.01
CA LEU A 30 -6.00 16.11 -1.85
C LEU A 30 -5.18 16.54 -0.63
N VAL A 31 -3.93 16.08 -0.51
CA VAL A 31 -3.07 16.45 0.61
C VAL A 31 -2.29 17.72 0.27
N PRO A 32 -2.52 18.86 0.96
CA PRO A 32 -1.90 20.13 0.61
C PRO A 32 -0.37 20.08 0.56
N GLU A 33 0.28 19.38 1.50
CA GLU A 33 1.73 19.27 1.57
C GLU A 33 2.34 18.50 0.40
N LEU A 34 1.57 17.59 -0.21
CA LEU A 34 1.98 16.83 -1.39
C LEU A 34 1.61 17.58 -2.67
N ALA A 35 0.43 18.20 -2.71
CA ALA A 35 -0.07 18.97 -3.85
C ALA A 35 0.85 20.16 -4.18
N HIS A 36 1.36 20.83 -3.14
CA HIS A 36 2.20 22.03 -3.27
C HIS A 36 3.69 21.75 -3.10
N ALA A 37 4.13 20.48 -3.20
CA ALA A 37 5.55 20.15 -3.15
C ALA A 37 6.31 20.89 -4.27
N PRO A 38 7.36 21.67 -3.96
CA PRO A 38 7.98 22.57 -4.92
C PRO A 38 8.74 21.80 -6.01
N VAL A 39 8.57 22.25 -7.27
CA VAL A 39 9.27 21.71 -8.44
C VAL A 39 9.98 22.85 -9.15
N ALA A 40 11.31 22.76 -9.27
CA ALA A 40 12.06 23.74 -10.05
C ALA A 40 11.72 23.61 -11.55
N GLU A 41 11.71 24.71 -12.30
CA GLU A 41 11.33 24.73 -13.72
C GLU A 41 12.11 23.70 -14.55
N GLN A 42 13.43 23.62 -14.31
CA GLN A 42 14.33 22.67 -14.97
C GLN A 42 14.00 21.19 -14.71
N GLN A 43 13.24 20.88 -13.65
CA GLN A 43 12.86 19.52 -13.26
C GLN A 43 11.51 19.10 -13.84
N ARG A 44 10.69 20.06 -14.32
CA ARG A 44 9.34 19.77 -14.81
C ARG A 44 9.29 18.75 -15.96
N PRO A 45 10.19 18.80 -16.96
CA PRO A 45 10.22 17.80 -18.02
C PRO A 45 10.54 16.38 -17.51
N VAL A 46 11.31 16.27 -16.43
CA VAL A 46 11.66 14.98 -15.81
C VAL A 46 10.44 14.41 -15.10
N VAL A 47 9.70 15.23 -14.34
CA VAL A 47 8.43 14.83 -13.69
C VAL A 47 7.42 14.35 -14.74
N ALA A 48 7.19 15.12 -15.80
CA ALA A 48 6.27 14.76 -16.87
C ALA A 48 6.67 13.43 -17.55
N ARG A 49 7.98 13.19 -17.74
CA ARG A 49 8.50 11.93 -18.28
C ARG A 49 8.22 10.74 -17.38
N ILE A 50 8.42 10.90 -16.06
CA ILE A 50 8.13 9.86 -15.08
C ILE A 50 6.64 9.53 -15.06
N LEU A 51 5.77 10.55 -15.11
CA LEU A 51 4.32 10.37 -15.19
C LEU A 51 3.90 9.65 -16.48
N LYS A 52 4.43 10.05 -17.63
CA LYS A 52 4.19 9.38 -18.92
C LYS A 52 4.66 7.91 -18.91
N ALA A 53 5.76 7.63 -18.24
CA ALA A 53 6.26 6.27 -18.03
C ALA A 53 5.48 5.49 -16.95
N GLY A 54 4.57 6.15 -16.22
CA GLY A 54 3.83 5.56 -15.11
C GLY A 54 4.75 5.11 -13.97
N GLY A 55 5.85 5.80 -13.70
CA GLY A 55 6.79 5.42 -12.63
C GLY A 55 7.63 4.15 -12.89
N ARG A 56 7.61 3.62 -14.12
CA ARG A 56 8.37 2.44 -14.53
C ARG A 56 9.71 2.83 -15.17
N ARG A 57 10.82 2.49 -14.51
CA ARG A 57 12.18 2.93 -14.90
C ARG A 57 12.54 2.53 -16.33
N GLU A 58 12.15 1.32 -16.72
CA GLU A 58 12.38 0.73 -18.03
C GLU A 58 11.63 1.46 -19.16
N ARG A 59 10.55 2.18 -18.82
CA ARG A 59 9.78 2.99 -19.77
C ARG A 59 10.27 4.43 -19.88
N ILE A 60 11.18 4.87 -19.01
CA ILE A 60 11.77 6.22 -19.04
C ILE A 60 12.86 6.27 -20.13
N THR A 61 12.46 6.61 -21.35
CA THR A 61 13.33 6.69 -22.55
C THR A 61 13.35 8.08 -23.18
N ALA A 62 14.21 8.32 -24.17
CA ALA A 62 14.20 9.55 -24.95
C ALA A 62 12.85 9.79 -25.67
N GLY A 63 12.09 8.74 -26.05
CA GLY A 63 10.75 8.85 -26.63
C GLY A 63 9.64 9.22 -25.64
N THR A 64 9.90 9.06 -24.33
CA THR A 64 9.07 9.67 -23.28
C THR A 64 9.43 11.14 -23.03
N ALA A 65 10.46 11.68 -23.69
CA ALA A 65 10.70 13.11 -23.66
C ALA A 65 9.50 13.84 -24.25
N VAL A 66 9.06 14.85 -23.52
CA VAL A 66 8.03 15.76 -23.97
C VAL A 66 8.74 16.78 -24.87
N ALA A 67 8.88 16.46 -26.16
CA ALA A 67 9.57 17.29 -27.14
C ALA A 67 8.54 17.96 -28.07
N GLY A 68 8.50 19.29 -28.05
CA GLY A 68 7.68 20.13 -28.93
C GLY A 68 7.52 21.53 -28.35
N LEU A 69 7.61 22.57 -29.18
CA LEU A 69 7.48 23.99 -28.80
C LEU A 69 6.13 24.37 -28.17
N GLY A 70 5.16 23.46 -28.13
CA GLY A 70 3.88 23.59 -27.41
C GLY A 70 3.62 22.49 -26.38
N SER A 71 4.62 21.68 -26.04
CA SER A 71 4.49 20.50 -25.16
C SER A 71 5.11 20.74 -23.78
N ALA A 72 5.06 21.97 -23.27
CA ALA A 72 5.18 22.15 -21.83
C ALA A 72 3.90 21.56 -21.22
N MET A 73 3.92 20.28 -20.84
CA MET A 73 2.89 19.76 -19.93
C MET A 73 2.93 20.69 -18.73
N SER A 74 1.90 21.54 -18.61
CA SER A 74 1.67 22.30 -17.38
C SER A 74 1.53 21.26 -16.28
N LEU A 75 2.52 21.21 -15.37
CA LEU A 75 2.42 20.33 -14.23
C LEU A 75 1.25 20.80 -13.38
N ALA A 76 0.36 19.88 -13.06
CA ALA A 76 -0.70 20.12 -12.10
C ALA A 76 -0.15 20.02 -10.66
N PRO A 77 -0.81 20.65 -9.68
CA PRO A 77 -0.55 20.37 -8.27
C PRO A 77 -0.58 18.87 -7.99
N GLY A 78 0.41 18.38 -7.25
CA GLY A 78 0.56 16.96 -6.89
C GLY A 78 1.33 16.12 -7.91
N ASP A 79 1.64 16.61 -9.11
CA ASP A 79 2.33 15.80 -10.13
C ASP A 79 3.71 15.30 -9.69
N LEU A 80 4.47 16.09 -8.94
CA LEU A 80 5.73 15.64 -8.34
C LEU A 80 5.48 14.50 -7.34
N ALA A 81 4.52 14.67 -6.44
CA ALA A 81 4.22 13.68 -5.42
C ALA A 81 3.75 12.36 -6.07
N ARG A 82 2.89 12.45 -7.08
CA ARG A 82 2.44 11.31 -7.88
C ARG A 82 3.61 10.61 -8.56
N ALA A 83 4.48 11.35 -9.24
CA ALA A 83 5.64 10.80 -9.93
C ALA A 83 6.56 10.03 -8.96
N VAL A 84 6.87 10.63 -7.82
CA VAL A 84 7.76 10.05 -6.80
C VAL A 84 7.15 8.80 -6.16
N MET A 85 5.87 8.84 -5.77
CA MET A 85 5.20 7.68 -5.18
C MET A 85 5.07 6.53 -6.19
N LEU A 86 4.78 6.82 -7.46
CA LEU A 86 4.75 5.80 -8.52
C LEU A 86 6.14 5.17 -8.78
N LEU A 87 7.23 5.94 -8.66
CA LEU A 87 8.58 5.37 -8.75
C LEU A 87 8.83 4.37 -7.62
N VAL A 88 8.40 4.64 -6.39
CA VAL A 88 8.51 3.66 -5.29
C VAL A 88 7.64 2.43 -5.58
N ALA A 89 6.41 2.65 -6.03
CA ALA A 89 5.44 1.59 -6.28
C ALA A 89 5.88 0.64 -7.41
N ARG A 90 6.55 1.14 -8.44
CA ARG A 90 6.80 0.38 -9.68
C ARG A 90 8.28 0.23 -10.04
N SER A 91 9.17 0.98 -9.39
CA SER A 91 10.63 0.91 -9.59
C SER A 91 11.40 0.94 -8.25
N PRO A 92 11.07 0.08 -7.27
CA PRO A 92 11.61 0.17 -5.92
C PRO A 92 13.14 0.06 -5.85
N ARG A 93 13.76 -0.66 -6.80
CA ARG A 93 15.23 -0.80 -6.90
C ARG A 93 15.97 0.53 -7.11
N LEU A 94 15.28 1.58 -7.59
CA LEU A 94 15.87 2.92 -7.67
C LEU A 94 16.22 3.53 -6.31
N PHE A 95 15.64 2.99 -5.23
CA PHE A 95 15.81 3.48 -3.87
C PHE A 95 16.68 2.58 -3.01
N ALA A 96 17.13 1.42 -3.50
CA ALA A 96 17.98 0.48 -2.76
C ALA A 96 19.34 1.08 -2.35
N HIS A 97 19.81 2.04 -3.14
CA HIS A 97 21.11 2.67 -2.95
C HIS A 97 20.96 4.16 -2.73
N HIS A 98 21.87 4.71 -1.92
CA HIS A 98 21.92 6.14 -1.66
C HIS A 98 22.47 6.87 -2.89
N SER A 99 21.57 7.26 -3.79
CA SER A 99 21.89 8.07 -4.97
C SER A 99 21.64 9.54 -4.71
N ARG A 100 22.42 10.41 -5.37
CA ARG A 100 22.18 11.87 -5.42
C ARG A 100 20.97 12.24 -6.28
N ALA A 101 20.50 11.32 -7.13
CA ALA A 101 19.32 11.50 -7.96
C ALA A 101 18.56 10.19 -8.19
N VAL A 102 17.24 10.28 -8.29
CA VAL A 102 16.33 9.17 -8.59
C VAL A 102 15.63 9.47 -9.91
N ALA A 103 15.87 8.64 -10.93
CA ALA A 103 15.31 8.83 -12.28
C ALA A 103 15.53 10.24 -12.86
N GLY A 104 16.64 10.89 -12.53
CA GLY A 104 16.99 12.24 -12.97
C GLY A 104 16.47 13.38 -12.08
N LEU A 105 15.67 13.09 -11.05
CA LEU A 105 15.27 14.07 -10.03
C LEU A 105 16.32 14.10 -8.91
N PRO A 106 16.83 15.28 -8.49
CA PRO A 106 17.69 15.40 -7.33
C PRO A 106 17.01 14.86 -6.07
N SER A 107 17.78 14.21 -5.21
CA SER A 107 17.24 13.62 -3.99
C SER A 107 16.60 14.66 -3.06
N SER A 108 17.09 15.90 -3.04
CA SER A 108 16.48 17.01 -2.29
C SER A 108 15.06 17.37 -2.74
N THR A 109 14.71 17.11 -4.00
CA THR A 109 13.34 17.29 -4.52
C THR A 109 12.45 16.09 -4.18
N VAL A 110 13.03 14.89 -4.17
CA VAL A 110 12.32 13.63 -3.96
C VAL A 110 12.00 13.37 -2.48
N PHE A 111 12.96 13.65 -1.58
CA PHE A 111 12.84 13.31 -0.16
C PHE A 111 11.67 13.97 0.57
N PRO A 112 11.33 15.25 0.38
CA PRO A 112 10.19 15.86 1.07
C PRO A 112 8.88 15.09 0.84
N VAL A 113 8.62 14.62 -0.39
CA VAL A 113 7.45 13.77 -0.69
C VAL A 113 7.52 12.45 0.08
N LEU A 114 8.69 11.79 0.08
CA LEU A 114 8.86 10.48 0.71
C LEU A 114 8.81 10.50 2.24
N GLU A 115 9.13 11.63 2.86
CA GLU A 115 8.97 11.84 4.30
C GLU A 115 7.51 12.13 4.67
N GLN A 116 6.75 12.80 3.79
CA GLN A 116 5.36 13.17 4.04
C GLN A 116 4.37 12.05 3.70
N ALA A 117 4.50 11.39 2.56
CA ALA A 117 3.51 10.42 2.06
C ALA A 117 3.17 9.27 3.05
N PRO A 118 4.13 8.66 3.79
CA PRO A 118 3.83 7.54 4.67
C PRO A 118 2.78 7.84 5.74
N ARG A 119 2.73 9.06 6.30
CA ARG A 119 1.78 9.38 7.39
C ARG A 119 0.33 9.33 6.92
N TYR A 120 0.06 9.83 5.71
CA TYR A 120 -1.28 9.85 5.13
C TYR A 120 -1.71 8.46 4.67
N LEU A 121 -0.80 7.71 4.05
CA LEU A 121 -1.07 6.34 3.63
C LEU A 121 -1.28 5.41 4.83
N ALA A 122 -0.53 5.59 5.92
CA ALA A 122 -0.75 4.88 7.17
C ALA A 122 -2.11 5.22 7.79
N TRP A 123 -2.51 6.50 7.78
CA TRP A 123 -3.84 6.92 8.24
C TRP A 123 -4.97 6.28 7.42
N LEU A 124 -4.84 6.26 6.08
CA LEU A 124 -5.78 5.58 5.18
C LEU A 124 -5.83 4.07 5.41
N GLY A 125 -4.67 3.43 5.61
CA GLY A 125 -4.61 2.01 5.92
C GLY A 125 -5.34 1.65 7.23
N ALA A 126 -5.18 2.50 8.26
CA ALA A 126 -5.86 2.31 9.54
C ALA A 126 -7.40 2.43 9.44
N GLN A 127 -7.92 3.11 8.43
CA GLN A 127 -9.36 3.23 8.19
C GLN A 127 -10.02 1.90 7.80
N GLY A 128 -9.26 0.91 7.31
CA GLY A 128 -9.80 -0.39 6.90
C GLY A 128 -10.55 -1.12 8.02
N HIS A 129 -10.00 -1.14 9.24
CA HIS A 129 -10.67 -1.76 10.40
C HIS A 129 -11.96 -1.04 10.81
N LEU A 130 -12.02 0.28 10.59
CA LEU A 130 -13.19 1.10 10.88
C LEU A 130 -14.25 1.02 9.78
N GLY A 131 -13.90 0.55 8.59
CA GLY A 131 -14.80 0.51 7.43
C GLY A 131 -15.17 1.90 6.90
N THR A 132 -14.34 2.92 7.16
CA THR A 132 -14.60 4.32 6.77
C THR A 132 -14.11 4.66 5.36
N VAL A 133 -13.31 3.77 4.75
CA VAL A 133 -12.89 3.84 3.35
C VAL A 133 -13.07 2.47 2.69
N HIS A 134 -13.11 2.45 1.36
CA HIS A 134 -13.24 1.18 0.64
C HIS A 134 -12.03 0.25 0.92
N PRO A 135 -12.24 -1.07 1.17
CA PRO A 135 -11.16 -2.01 1.48
C PRO A 135 -9.95 -2.00 0.55
N TRP A 136 -10.15 -1.92 -0.77
CA TRP A 136 -9.05 -1.80 -1.74
C TRP A 136 -8.13 -0.60 -1.42
N ALA A 137 -8.69 0.55 -1.06
CA ALA A 137 -7.92 1.76 -0.80
C ALA A 137 -7.12 1.62 0.50
N ALA A 138 -7.73 1.07 1.56
CA ALA A 138 -7.06 0.82 2.82
C ALA A 138 -5.88 -0.16 2.65
N ILE A 139 -6.09 -1.27 1.94
CA ILE A 139 -5.06 -2.30 1.71
C ILE A 139 -3.90 -1.76 0.88
N VAL A 140 -4.19 -1.10 -0.25
CA VAL A 140 -3.15 -0.52 -1.11
C VAL A 140 -2.39 0.60 -0.39
N ALA A 141 -3.07 1.42 0.42
CA ALA A 141 -2.41 2.45 1.22
C ALA A 141 -1.52 1.86 2.32
N ALA A 142 -1.98 0.82 3.01
CA ALA A 142 -1.21 0.13 4.03
C ALA A 142 0.05 -0.53 3.44
N ASP A 143 -0.04 -1.10 2.24
CA ASP A 143 1.11 -1.64 1.52
C ASP A 143 2.08 -0.54 1.08
N LEU A 144 1.60 0.40 0.27
CA LEU A 144 2.42 1.44 -0.34
C LEU A 144 3.06 2.35 0.71
N GLY A 145 2.35 2.70 1.78
CA GLY A 145 2.87 3.53 2.86
C GLY A 145 4.12 2.92 3.52
N ARG A 146 4.11 1.61 3.76
CA ARG A 146 5.27 0.89 4.31
C ARG A 146 6.38 0.74 3.30
N ARG A 147 6.05 0.49 2.02
CA ARG A 147 7.03 0.45 0.94
C ARG A 147 7.77 1.78 0.75
N ILE A 148 7.08 2.91 0.88
CA ILE A 148 7.68 4.25 0.86
C ILE A 148 8.56 4.49 2.10
N ARG A 149 8.06 4.12 3.28
CA ARG A 149 8.82 4.26 4.53
C ARG A 149 10.12 3.47 4.48
N TRP A 150 10.06 2.22 4.03
CA TRP A 150 11.19 1.28 3.98
C TRP A 150 11.80 1.14 2.58
N ARG A 151 11.65 2.17 1.73
CA ARG A 151 12.12 2.21 0.33
C ARG A 151 13.57 1.79 0.10
N GLN A 152 14.45 1.99 1.08
CA GLN A 152 15.86 1.59 1.02
C GLN A 152 16.04 0.07 0.96
N LEU A 153 15.03 -0.70 1.37
CA LEU A 153 15.00 -2.16 1.22
C LEU A 153 14.49 -2.61 -0.15
N ALA A 154 14.13 -1.65 -1.02
CA ALA A 154 13.48 -1.86 -2.32
C ALA A 154 12.30 -2.86 -2.30
N PRO A 155 11.35 -2.74 -1.37
CA PRO A 155 10.26 -3.70 -1.26
C PRO A 155 9.32 -3.66 -2.48
N GLY A 156 9.07 -4.83 -3.06
CA GLY A 156 8.07 -5.06 -4.11
C GLY A 156 6.63 -4.89 -3.62
N ARG A 157 5.67 -4.99 -4.54
CA ARG A 157 4.24 -4.95 -4.21
C ARG A 157 3.88 -6.14 -3.31
N GLY A 158 3.02 -5.91 -2.31
CA GLY A 158 2.62 -6.93 -1.34
C GLY A 158 3.60 -7.12 -0.17
N ALA A 159 4.73 -6.40 -0.17
CA ALA A 159 5.68 -6.37 0.94
C ALA A 159 5.10 -5.79 2.23
N GLY A 160 4.02 -5.01 2.15
CA GLY A 160 3.49 -4.21 3.24
C GLY A 160 3.19 -4.99 4.50
N ARG A 161 2.58 -6.17 4.37
CA ARG A 161 2.27 -7.01 5.53
C ARG A 161 3.53 -7.58 6.20
N LEU A 162 4.54 -7.97 5.41
CA LEU A 162 5.83 -8.41 5.97
C LEU A 162 6.56 -7.25 6.66
N LEU A 163 6.55 -6.05 6.06
CA LEU A 163 7.10 -4.85 6.69
C LEU A 163 6.33 -4.51 7.97
N TRP A 164 5.01 -4.66 7.98
CA TRP A 164 4.18 -4.44 9.16
C TRP A 164 4.62 -5.32 10.33
N ILE A 165 4.76 -6.64 10.12
CA ILE A 165 5.17 -7.52 11.23
C ILE A 165 6.60 -7.21 11.69
N CYS A 166 7.50 -6.81 10.78
CA CYS A 166 8.83 -6.32 11.13
C CYS A 166 8.76 -5.06 12.01
N GLU A 167 7.88 -4.10 11.69
CA GLU A 167 7.64 -2.90 12.49
C GLU A 167 7.09 -3.24 13.88
N GLN A 168 6.13 -4.17 13.97
CA GLN A 168 5.57 -4.61 15.25
C GLN A 168 6.65 -5.26 16.13
N MET A 169 7.49 -6.14 15.56
CA MET A 169 8.60 -6.78 16.27
C MET A 169 9.71 -5.79 16.67
N ALA A 170 9.92 -4.73 15.89
CA ALA A 170 10.97 -3.76 16.15
C ALA A 170 10.63 -2.79 17.28
N THR A 171 9.35 -2.49 17.52
CA THR A 171 8.85 -1.37 18.34
C THR A 171 9.23 0.02 17.79
N PRO A 172 8.43 1.08 18.03
CA PRO A 172 8.69 2.40 17.44
C PRO A 172 10.10 2.97 17.70
N PRO A 173 10.68 2.90 18.91
CA PRO A 173 11.99 3.50 19.18
C PRO A 173 13.15 2.85 18.43
N HIS A 174 13.02 1.56 18.07
CA HIS A 174 14.12 0.81 17.43
C HIS A 174 13.87 0.52 15.96
N ALA A 175 12.74 0.97 15.41
CA ALA A 175 12.30 0.66 14.05
C ALA A 175 13.40 0.88 13.01
N ALA A 176 14.07 2.05 13.05
CA ALA A 176 15.08 2.43 12.07
C ALA A 176 16.25 1.44 11.97
N ALA A 177 16.66 0.83 13.09
CA ALA A 177 17.77 -0.12 13.13
C ALA A 177 17.31 -1.59 12.99
N ALA A 178 16.18 -1.94 13.61
CA ALA A 178 15.73 -3.32 13.70
C ALA A 178 14.99 -3.79 12.43
N VAL A 179 14.13 -2.97 11.82
CA VAL A 179 13.33 -3.38 10.65
C VAL A 179 14.20 -3.81 9.47
N PRO A 180 15.26 -3.09 9.05
CA PRO A 180 16.14 -3.55 7.98
C PRO A 180 16.80 -4.90 8.25
N THR A 181 17.06 -5.22 9.51
CA THR A 181 17.69 -6.47 9.92
C THR A 181 16.69 -7.62 9.95
N LEU A 182 15.49 -7.38 10.48
CA LEU A 182 14.37 -8.33 10.47
C LEU A 182 13.92 -8.66 9.05
N TRP A 183 13.82 -7.65 8.17
CA TRP A 183 13.47 -7.83 6.77
C TRP A 183 14.47 -8.73 6.03
N ARG A 184 15.77 -8.44 6.16
CA ARG A 184 16.82 -9.27 5.52
C ARG A 184 16.80 -10.70 6.04
N ALA A 185 16.65 -10.88 7.35
CA ALA A 185 16.55 -12.21 7.95
C ALA A 185 15.29 -12.97 7.49
N ALA A 186 14.18 -12.27 7.22
CA ALA A 186 12.98 -12.86 6.64
C ALA A 186 13.22 -13.29 5.19
N ALA A 187 13.77 -12.38 4.37
CA ALA A 187 14.07 -12.61 2.96
C ALA A 187 15.05 -13.78 2.75
N GLU A 188 16.15 -13.83 3.52
CA GLU A 188 17.13 -14.94 3.51
C GLU A 188 16.50 -16.31 3.81
N ARG A 189 15.39 -16.34 4.55
CA ARG A 189 14.64 -17.55 4.91
C ARG A 189 13.45 -17.83 3.99
N GLY A 190 13.28 -17.02 2.94
CA GLY A 190 12.14 -17.13 2.02
C GLY A 190 10.79 -16.75 2.64
N VAL A 191 10.77 -16.03 3.77
CA VAL A 191 9.53 -15.53 4.38
C VAL A 191 9.06 -14.31 3.59
N ARG A 192 7.89 -14.43 2.95
CA ARG A 192 7.37 -13.47 1.94
C ARG A 192 6.06 -12.79 2.32
N SER A 193 5.46 -13.21 3.40
CA SER A 193 4.20 -12.70 3.95
C SER A 193 4.43 -12.52 5.46
N PRO A 194 3.48 -11.93 6.21
CA PRO A 194 3.64 -11.88 7.66
C PRO A 194 3.51 -13.27 8.29
N ASP A 195 3.40 -14.37 7.53
CA ASP A 195 3.21 -15.74 8.02
C ASP A 195 4.49 -16.35 8.58
N TRP A 196 5.11 -15.64 9.53
CA TRP A 196 6.24 -16.12 10.30
C TRP A 196 5.84 -17.42 11.01
N PRO A 197 6.44 -18.57 10.67
CA PRO A 197 5.94 -19.88 11.10
C PRO A 197 6.44 -20.28 12.50
N HIS A 198 7.39 -19.52 13.07
CA HIS A 198 8.08 -19.90 14.29
C HIS A 198 7.48 -19.23 15.51
N ALA A 199 7.24 -20.01 16.57
CA ALA A 199 6.85 -19.48 17.88
C ALA A 199 8.01 -18.80 18.63
N VAL A 200 9.25 -18.97 18.16
CA VAL A 200 10.44 -18.35 18.75
C VAL A 200 10.72 -17.00 18.06
N PRO A 201 10.86 -15.89 18.83
CA PRO A 201 11.21 -14.60 18.27
C PRO A 201 12.51 -14.65 17.46
N PRO A 202 12.56 -14.03 16.26
CA PRO A 202 13.80 -13.95 15.50
C PRO A 202 14.83 -13.08 16.20
N ARG A 203 16.11 -13.24 15.82
CA ARG A 203 17.18 -12.33 16.27
C ARG A 203 16.78 -10.89 15.93
N HIS A 204 17.07 -9.97 16.85
CA HIS A 204 16.71 -8.55 16.76
C HIS A 204 15.22 -8.22 16.89
N CYS A 205 14.35 -9.21 17.16
CA CYS A 205 13.03 -8.94 17.72
C CYS A 205 13.21 -8.21 19.06
N ARG A 206 12.42 -7.14 19.26
CA ARG A 206 12.44 -6.32 20.47
C ARG A 206 11.26 -6.62 21.39
N LEU A 207 10.36 -7.51 20.99
CA LEU A 207 9.27 -7.99 21.82
C LEU A 207 9.78 -9.09 22.75
N GLU A 208 9.29 -9.06 23.98
CA GLU A 208 9.39 -10.20 24.89
C GLU A 208 8.62 -11.40 24.31
N HIS A 209 8.97 -12.61 24.75
CA HIS A 209 8.40 -13.83 24.18
C HIS A 209 6.86 -13.86 24.23
N GLY A 210 6.26 -13.43 25.35
CA GLY A 210 4.80 -13.36 25.50
C GLY A 210 4.14 -12.40 24.51
N ASP A 211 4.72 -11.21 24.34
CA ASP A 211 4.23 -10.19 23.39
C ASP A 211 4.38 -10.64 21.95
N TYR A 212 5.46 -11.37 21.64
CA TYR A 212 5.68 -11.97 20.33
C TYR A 212 4.60 -13.02 20.02
N VAL A 213 4.34 -13.95 20.95
CA VAL A 213 3.28 -14.96 20.78
C VAL A 213 1.90 -14.30 20.67
N GLY A 214 1.63 -13.26 21.47
CA GLY A 214 0.42 -12.46 21.36
C GLY A 214 0.27 -11.80 19.98
N LEU A 215 1.33 -11.18 19.48
CA LEU A 215 1.36 -10.59 18.13
C LEU A 215 1.05 -11.65 17.07
N LEU A 216 1.66 -12.84 17.12
CA LEU A 216 1.43 -13.87 16.12
C LEU A 216 -0.03 -14.33 16.05
N ARG A 217 -0.72 -14.37 17.20
CA ARG A 217 -2.12 -14.78 17.36
C ARG A 217 -3.10 -13.74 16.86
N GLU A 218 -2.79 -12.45 17.00
CA GLU A 218 -3.67 -11.34 16.61
C GLU A 218 -3.65 -11.03 15.09
N ARG A 219 -2.84 -11.75 14.30
CA ARG A 219 -2.73 -11.58 12.84
C ARG A 219 -3.95 -12.14 12.12
N THR A 220 -4.07 -11.79 10.84
CA THR A 220 -4.94 -12.53 9.91
C THR A 220 -4.28 -13.81 9.39
N THR A 221 -2.99 -14.03 9.67
CA THR A 221 -2.29 -15.30 9.41
C THR A 221 -3.03 -16.46 10.08
N GLY A 222 -3.54 -17.40 9.28
CA GLY A 222 -4.29 -18.56 9.76
C GLY A 222 -5.80 -18.36 9.84
N CYS A 223 -6.30 -17.15 9.59
CA CYS A 223 -7.74 -16.94 9.41
C CYS A 223 -8.16 -17.43 8.02
N THR A 224 -9.33 -18.06 7.96
CA THR A 224 -9.93 -18.49 6.70
C THR A 224 -10.96 -17.45 6.29
N LEU A 225 -10.79 -16.86 5.10
CA LEU A 225 -11.75 -15.93 4.51
C LEU A 225 -12.39 -16.59 3.29
N ASN A 226 -13.60 -17.10 3.45
CA ASN A 226 -14.36 -17.76 2.40
C ASN A 226 -15.36 -16.77 1.80
N ALA A 227 -15.38 -16.67 0.47
CA ALA A 227 -16.30 -15.81 -0.27
C ALA A 227 -17.02 -16.66 -1.30
N GLU A 228 -18.24 -17.07 -0.97
CA GLU A 228 -19.03 -18.01 -1.76
C GLU A 228 -20.47 -17.52 -1.88
N GLY A 229 -21.07 -17.70 -3.06
CA GLY A 229 -22.46 -17.28 -3.31
C GLY A 229 -22.69 -15.79 -3.03
N ASP A 230 -23.63 -15.51 -2.13
CA ASP A 230 -24.09 -14.17 -1.76
C ASP A 230 -23.48 -13.63 -0.46
N ARG A 231 -22.45 -14.31 0.07
CA ARG A 231 -21.91 -14.08 1.40
C ARG A 231 -20.38 -14.24 1.46
N ALA A 232 -19.81 -13.72 2.53
CA ALA A 232 -18.46 -14.02 2.94
C ALA A 232 -18.43 -14.40 4.43
N ALA A 233 -17.59 -15.37 4.77
CA ALA A 233 -17.36 -15.82 6.13
C ALA A 233 -15.88 -15.68 6.49
N VAL A 234 -15.62 -15.30 7.74
CA VAL A 234 -14.29 -15.31 8.33
C VAL A 234 -14.28 -16.23 9.56
N GLU A 235 -13.30 -17.11 9.60
CA GLU A 235 -13.05 -18.06 10.70
C GLU A 235 -11.66 -17.84 11.29
N ASP A 236 -11.47 -18.28 12.54
CA ASP A 236 -10.20 -18.24 13.28
C ASP A 236 -9.58 -16.85 13.49
N LEU A 237 -10.32 -15.78 13.20
CA LEU A 237 -9.91 -14.42 13.54
C LEU A 237 -10.31 -14.09 14.99
N ILE A 238 -9.32 -13.83 15.86
CA ILE A 238 -9.56 -13.53 17.28
C ILE A 238 -10.46 -12.29 17.45
N SER A 239 -10.11 -11.20 16.78
CA SER A 239 -10.91 -9.98 16.78
C SER A 239 -10.58 -9.11 15.57
N GLY A 240 -11.59 -8.42 15.04
CA GLY A 240 -11.39 -7.57 13.88
C GLY A 240 -12.69 -7.05 13.30
N ALA A 241 -12.66 -6.78 11.99
CA ALA A 241 -13.82 -6.43 11.20
C ALA A 241 -13.77 -7.19 9.88
N LEU A 242 -14.88 -7.81 9.51
CA LEU A 242 -15.15 -8.30 8.17
C LEU A 242 -15.85 -7.18 7.40
N ILE A 243 -15.28 -6.78 6.28
CA ILE A 243 -15.86 -5.81 5.36
C ILE A 243 -16.21 -6.54 4.07
N THR A 244 -17.50 -6.60 3.75
CA THR A 244 -17.99 -7.09 2.46
C THR A 244 -18.34 -5.90 1.57
N TRP A 245 -18.23 -6.07 0.26
CA TRP A 245 -18.60 -5.02 -0.69
C TRP A 245 -19.20 -5.60 -1.97
N THR A 246 -19.96 -4.76 -2.67
CA THR A 246 -20.41 -4.95 -4.05
C THR A 246 -20.31 -3.61 -4.76
N GLY A 247 -19.42 -3.50 -5.74
CA GLY A 247 -19.12 -2.19 -6.34
C GLY A 247 -18.58 -1.24 -5.26
N ARG A 248 -19.18 -0.05 -5.11
CA ARG A 248 -18.78 0.94 -4.09
C ARG A 248 -19.45 0.73 -2.73
N THR A 249 -20.55 -0.02 -2.68
CA THR A 249 -21.29 -0.25 -1.44
C THR A 249 -20.52 -1.21 -0.56
N THR A 250 -20.31 -0.83 0.70
CA THR A 250 -19.61 -1.66 1.69
C THR A 250 -20.51 -1.93 2.91
N ALA A 251 -20.31 -3.07 3.56
CA ALA A 251 -20.93 -3.41 4.83
C ALA A 251 -19.85 -3.89 5.81
N ARG A 252 -19.92 -3.42 7.06
CA ARG A 252 -18.97 -3.77 8.12
C ARG A 252 -19.63 -4.65 9.16
N THR A 253 -19.02 -5.78 9.45
CA THR A 253 -19.44 -6.72 10.48
C THR A 253 -18.29 -6.91 11.48
N PRO A 254 -18.45 -6.53 12.76
CA PRO A 254 -17.45 -6.81 13.80
C PRO A 254 -17.23 -8.32 13.94
N VAL A 255 -15.97 -8.73 14.15
CA VAL A 255 -15.61 -10.14 14.27
C VAL A 255 -15.25 -10.45 15.72
N THR A 256 -15.99 -11.38 16.32
CA THR A 256 -15.72 -12.00 17.62
C THR A 256 -15.87 -13.52 17.47
N GLY A 257 -14.85 -14.17 16.91
CA GLY A 257 -14.90 -15.57 16.48
C GLY A 257 -15.36 -15.72 15.02
N ALA A 258 -16.00 -16.85 14.69
CA ALA A 258 -16.50 -17.08 13.34
C ALA A 258 -17.70 -16.17 13.03
N VAL A 259 -17.64 -15.46 11.90
CA VAL A 259 -18.68 -14.51 11.48
C VAL A 259 -18.94 -14.63 9.99
N GLU A 260 -20.20 -14.55 9.61
CA GLU A 260 -20.66 -14.49 8.23
C GLU A 260 -21.38 -13.17 7.97
N SER A 261 -21.23 -12.63 6.75
CA SER A 261 -21.89 -11.41 6.31
C SER A 261 -22.30 -11.53 4.85
N ALA A 262 -23.52 -11.12 4.54
CA ALA A 262 -23.99 -10.99 3.17
C ALA A 262 -23.23 -9.86 2.44
N TYR A 263 -23.19 -9.94 1.11
CA TYR A 263 -22.78 -8.81 0.29
C TYR A 263 -23.87 -7.73 0.27
N PRO A 264 -23.52 -6.44 0.38
CA PRO A 264 -24.50 -5.38 0.23
C PRO A 264 -25.02 -5.30 -1.21
N LEU A 265 -26.19 -4.71 -1.41
CA LEU A 265 -26.70 -4.41 -2.75
C LEU A 265 -25.81 -3.36 -3.44
N PRO A 266 -25.52 -3.51 -4.74
CA PRO A 266 -24.76 -2.51 -5.49
C PRO A 266 -25.55 -1.20 -5.57
N ALA A 267 -24.84 -0.07 -5.57
CA ALA A 267 -25.43 1.22 -5.90
C ALA A 267 -25.88 1.24 -7.37
N GLU A 268 -26.87 2.08 -7.69
CA GLU A 268 -27.35 2.23 -9.06
C GLU A 268 -26.21 2.68 -10.00
N GLY A 269 -26.02 1.95 -11.11
CA GLY A 269 -24.95 2.23 -12.08
C GLY A 269 -23.56 1.70 -11.71
N ASP A 270 -23.41 0.95 -10.61
CA ASP A 270 -22.14 0.31 -10.25
C ASP A 270 -21.92 -1.02 -10.98
N ASN A 271 -20.66 -1.34 -11.25
CA ASN A 271 -20.25 -2.70 -11.61
C ASN A 271 -20.35 -3.59 -10.36
N PRO A 272 -21.22 -4.61 -10.32
CA PRO A 272 -21.55 -5.34 -9.11
C PRO A 272 -20.52 -6.44 -8.80
N VAL A 273 -19.24 -6.09 -8.76
CA VAL A 273 -18.18 -7.03 -8.40
C VAL A 273 -18.14 -7.17 -6.88
N PRO A 274 -18.45 -8.37 -6.32
CA PRO A 274 -18.40 -8.58 -4.89
C PRO A 274 -16.96 -8.82 -4.41
N GLY A 275 -16.74 -8.58 -3.12
CA GLY A 275 -15.52 -9.04 -2.46
C GLY A 275 -15.57 -8.84 -0.96
N ALA A 276 -14.55 -9.37 -0.28
CA ALA A 276 -14.45 -9.32 1.16
C ALA A 276 -13.01 -9.10 1.64
N ALA A 277 -12.87 -8.46 2.78
CA ALA A 277 -11.60 -8.26 3.47
C ALA A 277 -11.81 -8.31 4.98
N ALA A 278 -10.88 -8.93 5.69
CA ALA A 278 -10.85 -8.92 7.14
C ALA A 278 -9.67 -8.07 7.63
N PHE A 279 -9.92 -7.26 8.66
CA PHE A 279 -8.94 -6.34 9.23
C PHE A 279 -8.83 -6.55 10.74
N THR A 280 -7.59 -6.67 11.21
CA THR A 280 -7.27 -6.65 12.64
C THR A 280 -7.17 -5.21 13.13
N ARG A 281 -7.33 -5.00 14.43
CA ARG A 281 -7.16 -3.67 15.05
C ARG A 281 -5.72 -3.13 14.89
N ARG A 282 -4.71 -4.01 14.83
CA ARG A 282 -3.30 -3.62 14.66
C ARG A 282 -2.89 -3.31 13.22
N GLY A 283 -3.81 -3.43 12.26
CA GLY A 283 -3.57 -3.06 10.86
C GLY A 283 -2.97 -4.15 9.99
N ASP A 284 -3.05 -5.42 10.41
CA ASP A 284 -2.94 -6.58 9.51
C ASP A 284 -4.30 -6.86 8.85
N TYR A 285 -4.27 -7.47 7.67
CA TYR A 285 -5.44 -7.66 6.84
C TYR A 285 -5.34 -8.93 5.98
N THR A 286 -6.48 -9.42 5.51
CA THR A 286 -6.59 -10.39 4.43
C THR A 286 -7.76 -10.01 3.53
N ALA A 287 -7.79 -10.46 2.29
CA ALA A 287 -8.80 -10.09 1.31
C ALA A 287 -9.00 -11.17 0.26
N THR A 288 -10.06 -11.06 -0.53
CA THR A 288 -10.36 -11.92 -1.68
C THR A 288 -9.92 -11.28 -3.01
N GLY A 289 -10.00 -12.05 -4.10
CA GLY A 289 -9.80 -11.53 -5.45
C GLY A 289 -8.36 -11.07 -5.76
N TRP A 290 -8.23 -9.99 -6.54
CA TRP A 290 -6.91 -9.48 -6.95
C TRP A 290 -6.13 -8.85 -5.78
N LEU A 291 -6.82 -8.34 -4.77
CA LEU A 291 -6.19 -7.86 -3.53
C LEU A 291 -5.43 -9.01 -2.85
N ALA A 292 -6.05 -10.19 -2.78
CA ALA A 292 -5.42 -11.39 -2.26
C ALA A 292 -4.10 -11.72 -2.99
N ARG A 293 -4.18 -11.74 -4.32
CA ARG A 293 -3.07 -12.15 -5.21
C ARG A 293 -1.88 -11.20 -5.21
N HIS A 294 -2.12 -9.90 -5.02
CA HIS A 294 -1.08 -8.88 -5.21
C HIS A 294 -0.63 -8.19 -3.93
N TYR A 295 -1.40 -8.26 -2.84
CA TYR A 295 -1.12 -7.47 -1.63
C TYR A 295 -0.99 -8.29 -0.33
N LEU A 296 -1.12 -9.62 -0.39
CA LEU A 296 -0.97 -10.47 0.80
C LEU A 296 0.42 -11.06 1.00
N ALA A 297 1.22 -11.14 -0.07
CA ALA A 297 2.59 -11.66 -0.03
C ALA A 297 3.44 -11.06 -1.18
N LEU A 298 4.75 -11.05 -1.00
CA LEU A 298 5.73 -10.78 -2.05
C LEU A 298 5.66 -11.85 -3.15
N ALA A 299 5.71 -11.42 -4.41
CA ALA A 299 5.89 -12.34 -5.53
C ALA A 299 7.26 -13.04 -5.44
N PRO A 300 7.41 -14.25 -6.02
CA PRO A 300 8.65 -15.01 -5.92
C PRO A 300 9.91 -14.31 -6.44
N ASP A 301 9.74 -13.42 -7.43
CA ASP A 301 10.83 -12.73 -8.14
C ASP A 301 11.14 -11.33 -7.55
N ASP A 302 10.43 -10.92 -6.50
CA ASP A 302 10.49 -9.58 -5.89
C ASP A 302 11.22 -9.55 -4.52
N ALA A 303 11.83 -10.66 -4.09
CA ALA A 303 12.55 -10.80 -2.82
C ALA A 303 14.07 -10.59 -2.95
#